data_AF-A0A5B6U1L7-F1
#
_entry.id   AF-A0A5B6U1L7-F1
#
_cell.length_a   1.000
_cell.length_b   1.000
_cell.length_c   1.000
_cell.angle_alpha   90.00
_cell.angle_beta   90.00
_cell.angle_gamma   90.00
#
_symmetry.space_group_name_H-M   'P 1'
#
loop_
_entity.id
_entity.type
_entity.pdbx_description
1 polymer ?
#
loop_
_entity_poly.entity_id
_entity_poly.type
_entity_poly.pdbx_seq_one_letter_code
_entity_poly.pdbx_strand_id
1 'polypeptide(L)'
;MPVTKRLEFLGDSLAQLRDFPEAARKETGVQLHKVQLGLEPSDWKPMTTVGPGVREIRVRDDAGAFRVLYVASISDAVYVLHAFQKKTQQTAKRDLDLAASRFKQI
;
A
#
# COMPACT_ATOMS: atom_id res chain seq x y z
N MET A 1 -1.10 -25.08 7.62
CA MET A 1 -0.78 -23.66 7.81
C MET A 1 -1.24 -22.92 6.57
N PRO A 2 -2.06 -21.85 6.64
CA PRO A 2 -2.33 -21.06 5.45
C PRO A 2 -1.01 -20.48 4.94
N VAL A 3 -0.75 -20.63 3.64
CA VAL A 3 0.45 -20.08 3.01
C VAL A 3 0.34 -18.57 3.08
N THR A 4 1.17 -17.94 3.91
CA THR A 4 1.22 -16.48 4.05
C THR A 4 1.90 -15.91 2.81
N LYS A 5 1.23 -15.02 2.08
CA LYS A 5 1.82 -14.39 0.90
C LYS A 5 3.04 -13.57 1.29
N ARG A 6 4.08 -13.59 0.47
CA ARG A 6 5.27 -12.75 0.68
C ARG A 6 4.92 -11.29 0.43
N LEU A 7 5.59 -10.36 1.13
CA LEU A 7 5.50 -8.93 0.81
C LEU A 7 6.70 -8.54 -0.05
N GLU A 8 6.45 -7.94 -1.20
CA GLU A 8 7.48 -7.44 -2.10
C GLU A 8 7.32 -5.93 -2.27
N PHE A 9 8.35 -5.18 -1.86
CA PHE A 9 8.34 -3.71 -1.92
C PHE A 9 9.04 -3.25 -3.20
N LEU A 10 8.34 -2.48 -4.03
CA LEU A 10 8.90 -1.95 -5.27
C LEU A 10 9.53 -0.56 -5.07
N GLY A 11 10.72 -0.38 -5.65
CA GLY A 11 11.46 0.87 -5.59
C GLY A 11 11.76 1.30 -4.15
N ASP A 12 11.39 2.53 -3.81
CA ASP A 12 11.62 3.11 -2.48
C ASP A 12 10.44 2.91 -1.51
N SER A 13 9.43 2.11 -1.87
CA SER A 13 8.19 2.01 -1.08
C SER A 13 8.41 1.54 0.36
N LEU A 14 9.41 0.67 0.60
CA LEU A 14 9.80 0.26 1.96
C LEU A 14 10.45 1.42 2.74
N ALA A 15 11.30 2.21 2.10
CA ALA A 15 11.95 3.35 2.74
C ALA A 15 10.90 4.41 3.12
N GLN A 16 10.01 4.75 2.19
CA GLN A 16 8.92 5.69 2.45
C GLN A 16 7.98 5.23 3.57
N LEU A 17 7.65 3.93 3.63
CA LEU A 17 6.87 3.36 4.72
C LEU A 17 7.61 3.45 6.07
N ARG A 18 8.94 3.24 6.06
CA ARG A 18 9.77 3.33 7.27
C ARG A 18 9.85 4.74 7.84
N ASP A 19 9.74 5.75 6.99
CA ASP A 19 9.71 7.17 7.34
C ASP A 19 8.36 7.63 7.93
N PHE A 20 7.33 6.77 7.92
CA PHE A 20 6.09 7.08 8.62
C PHE A 20 6.33 7.21 10.13
N PRO A 21 5.55 8.07 10.81
CA PRO A 21 5.48 8.09 12.27
C PRO A 21 5.21 6.70 12.83
N GLU A 22 5.71 6.42 14.03
CA GLU A 22 5.69 5.07 14.61
C GLU A 22 4.30 4.43 14.64
N ALA A 23 3.27 5.20 15.03
CA ALA A 23 1.88 4.74 15.08
C ALA A 23 1.37 4.33 13.68
N ALA A 24 1.46 5.24 12.71
CA ALA A 24 1.09 4.97 11.32
C ALA A 24 1.87 3.79 10.71
N ARG A 25 3.17 3.67 11.01
CA ARG A 25 4.00 2.56 10.54
C ARG A 25 3.56 1.22 11.10
N LYS A 26 3.28 1.15 12.42
CA LYS A 26 2.77 -0.07 13.08
C LYS A 26 1.43 -0.48 12.52
N GLU A 27 0.50 0.47 12.43
CA GLU A 27 -0.84 0.22 11.89
C GLU A 27 -0.76 -0.27 10.44
N THR A 28 0.04 0.39 9.61
CA THR A 28 0.29 -0.05 8.22
C THR A 28 0.83 -1.49 8.17
N GLY A 29 1.76 -1.83 9.06
CA GLY A 29 2.30 -3.20 9.18
C GLY A 29 1.23 -4.24 9.52
N VAL A 30 0.33 -3.93 10.47
CA VAL A 30 -0.81 -4.78 10.82
C VAL A 30 -1.73 -4.98 9.61
N GLN A 31 -2.02 -3.91 8.88
CA GLN A 31 -2.91 -3.98 7.72
C GLN A 31 -2.28 -4.77 6.56
N LEU A 32 -0.98 -4.58 6.28
CA LEU A 32 -0.26 -5.39 5.29
C LEU A 32 -0.21 -6.87 5.71
N HIS A 33 -0.02 -7.16 6.99
CA HIS A 33 -0.03 -8.53 7.50
C HIS A 33 -1.38 -9.23 7.27
N LYS A 34 -2.51 -8.52 7.47
CA LYS A 34 -3.84 -9.05 7.10
C LYS A 34 -3.90 -9.44 5.63
N VAL A 35 -3.40 -8.57 4.74
CA VAL A 35 -3.36 -8.86 3.29
C VAL A 35 -2.51 -10.09 3.00
N GLN A 36 -1.37 -10.27 3.67
CA GLN A 36 -0.56 -11.48 3.52
C GLN A 36 -1.31 -12.77 3.88
N LEU A 37 -2.23 -12.69 4.83
CA LEU A 37 -3.10 -13.80 5.25
C LEU A 37 -4.36 -13.96 4.36
N GLY A 38 -4.49 -13.17 3.30
CA GLY A 38 -5.68 -13.17 2.43
C GLY A 38 -6.89 -12.46 3.04
N LEU A 39 -6.70 -11.72 4.13
CA LEU A 39 -7.74 -10.91 4.77
C LEU A 39 -7.76 -9.49 4.19
N GLU A 40 -8.89 -8.82 4.31
CA GLU A 40 -9.01 -7.43 3.89
C GLU A 40 -8.48 -6.47 4.96
N PRO A 41 -7.83 -5.36 4.56
CA PRO A 41 -7.53 -4.27 5.47
C PRO A 41 -8.80 -3.68 6.09
N SER A 42 -8.67 -3.04 7.24
CA SER A 42 -9.79 -2.39 7.93
C SER A 42 -10.34 -1.17 7.18
N ASP A 43 -9.46 -0.41 6.52
CA ASP A 43 -9.85 0.72 5.68
C ASP A 43 -9.05 0.69 4.37
N TRP A 44 -9.74 0.47 3.26
CA TRP A 44 -9.15 0.45 1.93
C TRP A 44 -10.13 0.88 0.84
N LYS A 45 -9.61 1.15 -0.37
CA LYS A 45 -10.42 1.32 -1.57
C LYS A 45 -9.70 0.80 -2.83
N PRO A 46 -10.44 0.41 -3.89
CA PRO A 46 -9.81 0.07 -5.16
C PRO A 46 -9.18 1.32 -5.81
N MET A 47 -8.07 1.11 -6.54
CA MET A 47 -7.33 2.13 -7.27
C MET A 47 -7.20 1.75 -8.74
N THR A 48 -8.36 1.68 -9.41
CA THR A 48 -8.47 1.30 -10.83
C THR A 48 -7.72 2.24 -11.77
N THR A 49 -7.47 3.48 -11.34
CA THR A 49 -6.65 4.45 -12.08
C THR A 49 -5.17 4.07 -12.14
N VAL A 50 -4.69 3.25 -11.20
CA VAL A 50 -3.30 2.76 -11.17
C VAL A 50 -3.19 1.46 -11.96
N GLY A 51 -4.14 0.55 -11.76
CA GLY A 51 -4.18 -0.73 -12.47
C GLY A 51 -5.25 -1.69 -11.91
N PRO A 52 -5.60 -2.75 -12.66
CA PRO A 52 -6.50 -3.78 -12.17
C PRO A 52 -5.91 -4.48 -10.94
N GLY A 53 -6.74 -4.69 -9.91
CA GLY A 53 -6.32 -5.37 -8.68
C GLY A 53 -5.49 -4.52 -7.72
N VAL A 54 -5.21 -3.26 -8.06
CA VAL A 54 -4.54 -2.31 -7.15
C VAL A 54 -5.54 -1.79 -6.12
N ARG A 55 -5.12 -1.77 -4.86
CA ARG A 55 -5.88 -1.28 -3.70
C ARG A 55 -5.04 -0.28 -2.91
N GLU A 56 -5.71 0.65 -2.24
CA GLU A 56 -5.11 1.63 -1.33
C GLU A 56 -5.49 1.31 0.11
N ILE A 57 -4.52 1.00 0.97
CA ILE A 57 -4.72 1.00 2.43
C ILE A 57 -4.72 2.44 2.92
N ARG A 58 -5.62 2.72 3.84
CA ARG A 58 -5.93 4.05 4.33
C ARG A 58 -5.70 4.11 5.83
N VAL A 59 -4.57 4.70 6.26
CA VAL A 59 -4.25 4.90 7.67
C VAL A 59 -4.38 6.38 8.01
N ARG A 60 -4.98 6.70 9.15
CA ARG A 60 -5.13 8.07 9.65
C ARG A 60 -4.88 8.09 11.15
N ASP A 61 -4.10 9.06 11.59
CA ASP A 61 -3.88 9.39 12.99
C ASP A 61 -3.69 10.91 13.14
N ASP A 62 -3.34 11.35 14.35
CA ASP A 62 -3.08 12.76 14.64
C ASP A 62 -1.88 13.33 13.86
N ALA A 63 -0.96 12.47 13.38
CA ALA A 63 0.17 12.87 12.55
C ALA A 63 -0.19 12.99 11.06
N GLY A 64 -1.39 12.56 10.66
CA GLY A 64 -1.97 12.83 9.36
C GLY A 64 -2.58 11.61 8.68
N ALA A 65 -2.61 11.64 7.33
CA ALA A 65 -3.17 10.57 6.53
C ALA A 65 -2.08 9.87 5.72
N PHE A 66 -1.94 8.57 5.88
CA PHE A 66 -0.94 7.73 5.24
C PHE A 66 -1.61 6.72 4.32
N ARG A 67 -1.03 6.53 3.14
CA ARG A 67 -1.59 5.65 2.10
C ARG A 67 -0.53 4.66 1.66
N VAL A 68 -0.97 3.43 1.43
CA VAL A 68 -0.14 2.38 0.83
C VAL A 68 -0.88 1.78 -0.35
N LEU A 69 -0.29 1.88 -1.53
CA LEU A 69 -0.80 1.26 -2.76
C LEU A 69 -0.17 -0.12 -2.91
N TYR A 70 -1.02 -1.13 -3.08
CA TYR A 70 -0.58 -2.51 -3.20
C TYR A 70 -1.44 -3.29 -4.19
N VAL A 71 -0.94 -4.44 -4.65
CA VAL A 71 -1.66 -5.35 -5.55
C VAL A 71 -2.16 -6.55 -4.77
N ALA A 72 -3.47 -6.78 -4.81
CA ALA A 72 -4.11 -7.87 -4.06
C ALA A 72 -4.26 -9.18 -4.86
N SER A 73 -4.29 -9.10 -6.19
CA SER A 73 -4.79 -10.17 -7.05
C SER A 73 -3.73 -10.88 -7.90
N ILE A 74 -2.44 -10.61 -7.69
CA ILE A 74 -1.36 -11.26 -8.46
C ILE A 74 -0.63 -12.24 -7.56
N SER A 75 -0.63 -13.53 -7.93
CA SER A 75 0.30 -14.56 -7.41
C SER A 75 0.29 -14.81 -5.88
N ASP A 76 1.36 -15.45 -5.40
CA ASP A 76 1.66 -15.79 -4.00
C ASP A 76 2.37 -14.65 -3.23
N ALA A 77 2.37 -13.43 -3.81
CA ALA A 77 2.97 -12.24 -3.21
C ALA A 77 2.01 -11.05 -3.18
N VAL A 78 2.26 -10.12 -2.26
CA VAL A 78 1.61 -8.83 -2.12
C VAL A 78 2.64 -7.78 -2.52
N TYR A 79 2.45 -7.14 -3.67
CA TYR A 79 3.36 -6.11 -4.17
C TYR A 79 2.97 -4.75 -3.62
N VAL A 80 3.85 -4.12 -2.84
CA VAL A 80 3.70 -2.75 -2.34
C VAL A 80 4.34 -1.79 -3.34
N LEU A 81 3.49 -1.09 -4.08
CA LEU A 81 3.87 -0.20 -5.16
C LEU A 81 4.39 1.15 -4.64
N HIS A 82 3.70 1.72 -3.66
CA HIS A 82 4.01 3.06 -3.17
C HIS A 82 3.47 3.28 -1.75
N ALA A 83 4.20 4.05 -0.95
CA ALA A 83 3.78 4.46 0.39
C ALA A 83 4.04 5.96 0.51
N PHE A 84 3.05 6.72 1.00
CA PHE A 84 3.18 8.18 1.10
C PHE A 84 2.27 8.78 2.18
N GLN A 85 2.69 9.91 2.74
CA GLN A 85 1.83 10.77 3.54
C GLN A 85 1.05 11.72 2.62
N LYS A 86 -0.27 11.64 2.70
CA LYS A 86 -1.17 12.48 1.94
C LYS A 86 -1.30 13.86 2.60
N LYS A 87 -0.84 14.90 1.90
CA LYS A 87 -0.91 16.31 2.34
C LYS A 87 -2.13 17.06 1.82
N THR A 88 -2.87 16.48 0.87
CA THR A 88 -3.99 17.11 0.15
C THR A 88 -5.23 16.21 0.14
N GLN A 89 -6.40 16.75 -0.24
CA GLN A 89 -7.65 15.96 -0.31
C GLN A 89 -7.64 14.89 -1.41
N GLN A 90 -6.93 15.14 -2.52
CA GLN A 90 -6.75 14.16 -3.60
C GLN A 90 -5.34 13.60 -3.58
N THR A 91 -5.18 12.35 -4.01
CA THR A 91 -3.85 11.75 -4.21
C THR A 91 -3.20 12.46 -5.38
N ALA A 92 -1.96 12.91 -5.21
CA ALA A 92 -1.30 13.69 -6.26
C ALA A 92 -1.10 12.83 -7.50
N LYS A 93 -1.25 13.44 -8.69
CA LYS A 93 -1.05 12.74 -9.96
C LYS A 93 0.31 12.02 -10.02
N ARG A 94 1.36 12.66 -9.48
CA ARG A 94 2.71 12.08 -9.37
C ARG A 94 2.74 10.74 -8.62
N ASP A 95 1.99 10.61 -7.52
CA ASP A 95 1.93 9.37 -6.75
C ASP A 95 1.21 8.26 -7.52
N LEU A 96 0.14 8.62 -8.24
CA LEU A 96 -0.58 7.70 -9.12
C LEU A 96 0.28 7.22 -10.28
N ASP A 97 0.96 8.16 -10.96
CA ASP A 97 1.83 7.87 -12.10
C ASP A 97 3.02 6.98 -11.68
N LEU A 98 3.62 7.24 -10.51
CA LEU A 98 4.70 6.42 -9.96
C LEU A 98 4.21 5.00 -9.65
N ALA A 99 3.06 4.86 -8.99
CA ALA A 99 2.49 3.56 -8.68
C ALA A 99 2.11 2.80 -9.96
N ALA A 100 1.56 3.48 -10.97
CA ALA A 100 1.21 2.88 -12.26
C ALA A 100 2.46 2.43 -13.02
N SER A 101 3.54 3.21 -12.97
CA SER A 101 4.82 2.82 -13.56
C SER A 101 5.42 1.59 -12.89
N ARG A 102 5.29 1.45 -11.56
CA ARG A 102 5.76 0.26 -10.82
C ARG A 102 4.86 -0.95 -11.06
N PHE A 103 3.56 -0.73 -11.19
CA PHE A 103 2.60 -1.78 -11.54
C PHE A 103 2.89 -2.43 -12.90
N LYS A 104 3.48 -1.70 -13.85
CA LYS A 104 3.90 -2.26 -15.14
C LYS A 104 5.15 -3.14 -15.09
N GLN A 105 5.84 -3.20 -13.94
CA GLN A 105 7.08 -3.97 -13.75
C GLN A 105 6.82 -5.37 -13.17
N ILE A 106 5.59 -5.66 -12.78
CA ILE A 106 5.12 -6.94 -12.25
C ILE A 106 4.23 -7.64 -13.26
#